data_AF-A0A259K205-F1
#
_entry.id   AF-A0A259K205-F1
#
_cell.length_a   1.000
_cell.length_b   1.000
_cell.length_c   1.000
_cell.angle_alpha   90.00
_cell.angle_beta   90.00
_cell.angle_gamma   90.00
#
_symmetry.space_group_name_H-M   'P 1'
#
loop_
_entity.id
_entity.type
_entity.pdbx_description
1 polymer ?
#
loop_
_entity_poly.entity_id
_entity_poly.type
_entity_poly.pdbx_seq_one_letter_code
_entity_poly.pdbx_strand_id
1 'polypeptide(L)'
;MNRARLLVALAAATGVAALLVAERKRPLRQQTLPDVPRNLRNAALGAGCAVIVAAVEEPLTRAIARGNLAKERGLAQRLPRPLRLLGGIAAMDYGFYWWHVATHRVPFLWRFHRVHH
;
A
#
# COMPACT_ATOMS: atom_id res chain seq x y z
N MET A 1 -6.22 18.59 15.94
CA MET A 1 -5.28 17.48 15.68
C MET A 1 -4.37 17.32 16.90
N ASN A 2 -4.22 16.12 17.48
CA ASN A 2 -3.35 15.93 18.65
C ASN A 2 -1.89 16.26 18.28
N ARG A 3 -1.11 16.86 19.20
CA ARG A 3 0.31 17.20 19.03
C ARG A 3 1.12 16.06 18.42
N ALA A 4 0.88 14.82 18.86
CA ALA A 4 1.53 13.63 18.30
C ALA A 4 1.27 13.45 16.78
N ARG A 5 0.02 13.67 16.33
CA ARG A 5 -0.34 13.57 14.90
C ARG A 5 0.31 14.70 14.08
N LEU A 6 0.38 15.91 14.66
CA LEU A 6 1.07 17.02 14.01
C LEU A 6 2.58 16.76 13.87
N LEU A 7 3.22 16.21 14.91
CA LEU A 7 4.64 15.86 14.86
C LEU A 7 4.92 14.78 13.81
N VAL A 8 4.06 13.75 13.71
CA VAL A 8 4.20 12.71 12.68
C VAL A 8 4.00 13.28 11.28
N ALA A 9 3.00 14.14 11.08
CA ALA A 9 2.76 14.78 9.79
C ALA A 9 3.93 15.67 9.36
N LEU A 10 4.48 16.46 10.29
CA LEU A 10 5.66 17.29 10.04
C LEU A 10 6.88 16.42 9.71
N ALA A 11 7.14 15.38 10.49
CA ALA A 11 8.26 14.46 10.23
C ALA A 11 8.15 13.79 8.85
N ALA A 12 6.95 13.33 8.49
CA ALA A 12 6.69 12.75 7.18
C ALA A 12 6.90 13.78 6.05
N ALA A 13 6.37 14.99 6.19
CA ALA A 13 6.53 16.06 5.22
C ALA A 13 8.01 16.46 5.04
N THR A 14 8.75 16.59 6.14
CA THR A 14 10.20 16.86 6.11
C THR A 14 10.96 15.71 5.44
N GLY A 15 10.61 14.46 5.74
CA GLY A 15 11.21 13.28 5.12
C GLY A 15 11.00 13.26 3.60
N VAL A 16 9.76 13.49 3.15
CA VAL A 16 9.43 13.59 1.72
C VAL A 16 10.18 14.75 1.06
N ALA A 17 10.22 15.93 1.67
CA ALA A 17 10.95 17.07 1.14
C ALA A 17 12.46 16.79 1.02
N ALA A 18 13.06 16.15 2.03
CA ALA A 18 14.45 15.74 2.00
C ALA A 18 14.74 14.74 0.87
N LEU A 19 13.85 13.77 0.65
CA LEU A 19 13.96 12.81 -0.45
C LEU A 19 13.86 13.50 -1.81
N LEU A 20 12.91 14.42 -1.99
CA LEU A 20 12.77 15.18 -3.24
C LEU A 20 14.02 16.02 -3.54
N VAL A 21 14.60 16.67 -2.53
CA VAL A 21 15.85 17.42 -2.69
C VAL A 21 17.02 16.47 -3.00
N ALA A 22 17.09 15.31 -2.35
CA ALA A 22 18.12 14.31 -2.60
C ALA A 22 18.04 13.75 -4.02
N GLU A 23 16.85 13.40 -4.51
CA GLU A 23 16.59 12.93 -5.88
C GLU A 23 17.06 13.95 -6.92
N ARG A 24 16.88 15.24 -6.66
CA ARG A 24 17.32 16.33 -7.54
C ARG A 24 18.83 16.52 -7.56
N LYS A 25 19.49 16.39 -6.40
CA LYS A 25 20.93 16.62 -6.27
C LYS A 25 21.75 15.42 -6.74
N ARG A 26 21.27 14.20 -6.50
CA ARG A 26 21.97 12.94 -6.78
C ARG A 26 20.96 11.89 -7.28
N PRO A 27 20.50 12.01 -8.54
CA PRO A 27 19.55 11.05 -9.08
C PRO A 27 20.20 9.67 -9.17
N LEU A 28 19.57 8.66 -8.56
CA LEU A 28 20.01 7.25 -8.65
C LEU A 28 19.65 6.59 -10.00
N ARG A 29 18.79 7.24 -10.78
CA ARG A 29 18.37 6.80 -12.11
C ARG A 29 18.39 7.99 -13.06
N GLN A 30 18.90 7.77 -14.26
CA GLN A 30 18.88 8.79 -15.31
C GLN A 30 17.43 9.18 -15.63
N GLN A 31 17.14 10.49 -15.63
CA GLN A 31 15.84 11.01 -16.01
C GLN A 31 15.72 11.00 -17.54
N THR A 32 14.74 10.28 -18.05
CA THR A 32 14.46 10.16 -19.50
C THR A 32 13.24 10.97 -19.94
N LEU A 33 12.54 11.61 -18.99
CA LEU A 33 11.29 12.33 -19.22
C LEU A 33 11.30 13.70 -18.54
N PRO A 34 10.61 14.72 -19.09
CA PRO A 34 10.43 16.00 -18.42
C PRO A 34 9.72 15.88 -17.07
N ASP A 35 10.14 16.71 -16.12
CA ASP A 35 9.72 16.61 -14.72
C ASP A 35 8.25 16.91 -14.45
N VAL A 36 7.77 18.04 -14.95
CA VAL A 36 6.42 18.53 -14.63
C VAL A 36 5.34 17.55 -15.11
N PRO A 37 5.34 17.10 -16.38
CA PRO A 37 4.34 16.13 -16.84
C PRO A 37 4.42 14.79 -16.09
N ARG A 38 5.64 14.32 -15.78
CA ARG A 38 5.86 13.09 -15.00
C ARG A 38 5.25 13.21 -13.61
N ASN A 39 5.55 14.29 -12.89
CA ASN A 39 5.09 14.50 -11.53
C ASN A 39 3.58 14.72 -11.46
N LEU A 40 3.00 15.45 -12.41
CA LEU A 40 1.54 15.63 -12.50
C LEU A 40 0.82 14.29 -12.72
N ARG A 41 1.31 13.46 -13.65
CA ARG A 41 0.74 12.12 -13.89
C ARG A 41 0.84 11.24 -12.64
N ASN A 42 1.99 11.23 -11.98
CA ASN A 42 2.19 10.44 -10.76
C ASN A 42 1.31 10.94 -9.62
N ALA A 43 1.16 12.25 -9.46
CA ALA A 43 0.29 12.85 -8.46
C ALA A 43 -1.18 12.52 -8.72
N ALA A 44 -1.63 12.62 -9.97
CA ALA A 44 -3.00 12.26 -10.35
C ALA A 44 -3.28 10.77 -10.11
N LEU A 45 -2.37 9.87 -10.52
CA LEU A 45 -2.49 8.44 -10.27
C LEU A 45 -2.50 8.14 -8.77
N GLY A 46 -1.57 8.71 -8.01
CA GLY A 46 -1.47 8.51 -6.56
C GLY A 46 -2.69 9.02 -5.81
N ALA A 47 -3.21 10.20 -6.16
CA ALA A 47 -4.43 10.75 -5.60
C ALA A 47 -5.65 9.87 -5.93
N GLY A 48 -5.76 9.41 -7.18
CA GLY A 48 -6.80 8.48 -7.59
C GLY A 48 -6.74 7.17 -6.79
N CYS A 49 -5.55 6.58 -6.63
CA CYS A 49 -5.34 5.40 -5.79
C CYS A 49 -5.77 5.67 -4.34
N ALA A 50 -5.36 6.79 -3.73
CA ALA A 50 -5.72 7.14 -2.37
C ALA A 50 -7.25 7.27 -2.18
N VAL A 51 -7.94 7.86 -3.15
CA VAL A 51 -9.41 7.96 -3.15
C VAL A 51 -10.04 6.57 -3.21
N ILE A 52 -9.60 5.70 -4.10
CA ILE A 52 -10.15 4.33 -4.22
C ILE A 52 -9.89 3.52 -2.94
N VAL A 53 -8.69 3.63 -2.36
CA VAL A 53 -8.36 2.96 -1.10
C VAL A 53 -9.30 3.42 0.02
N ALA A 54 -9.45 4.73 0.20
CA ALA A 54 -10.28 5.29 1.26
C ALA A 54 -11.78 5.02 1.06
N ALA A 55 -12.26 5.11 -0.19
CA ALA A 55 -13.69 5.02 -0.50
C ALA A 55 -14.18 3.58 -0.69
N VAL A 56 -13.32 2.64 -1.11
CA VAL A 56 -13.71 1.28 -1.49
C VAL A 56 -12.95 0.23 -0.68
N GLU A 57 -11.62 0.22 -0.74
CA GLU A 57 -10.81 -0.85 -0.15
C GLU A 57 -10.95 -0.90 1.37
N GLU A 58 -10.74 0.23 2.06
CA GLU A 58 -10.79 0.35 3.51
C GLU A 58 -12.17 -0.02 4.09
N PRO A 59 -13.31 0.51 3.61
CA PRO A 59 -14.61 0.12 4.15
C PRO A 59 -14.95 -1.34 3.87
N LEU A 60 -14.61 -1.87 2.69
CA LEU A 60 -14.87 -3.25 2.33
C LEU A 60 -14.06 -4.22 3.19
N THR A 61 -12.74 -4.01 3.29
CA THR A 61 -11.85 -4.84 4.08
C THR A 61 -12.22 -4.78 5.57
N ARG A 62 -12.59 -3.61 6.10
CA ARG A 62 -13.11 -3.48 7.47
C ARG A 62 -14.43 -4.22 7.70
N ALA A 63 -15.36 -4.17 6.74
CA ALA A 63 -16.62 -4.90 6.85
C ALA A 63 -16.37 -6.42 6.87
N ILE A 64 -15.52 -6.91 5.99
CA ILE A 64 -15.10 -8.32 5.94
C ILE A 64 -14.40 -8.72 7.24
N ALA A 65 -13.45 -7.92 7.72
CA ALA A 65 -12.71 -8.18 8.95
C ALA A 65 -13.65 -8.26 10.16
N ARG A 66 -14.57 -7.31 10.32
CA ARG A 66 -15.58 -7.34 11.40
C ARG A 66 -16.46 -8.58 11.32
N GLY A 67 -16.95 -8.93 10.13
CA GLY A 67 -17.76 -10.13 9.91
C GLY A 67 -17.01 -11.42 10.24
N ASN A 68 -15.72 -11.49 9.91
CA ASN A 68 -14.87 -12.63 10.24
C ASN A 68 -14.59 -12.73 11.73
N LEU A 69 -14.33 -11.62 12.42
CA LEU A 69 -14.14 -11.59 13.87
C LEU A 69 -15.40 -12.04 14.61
N ALA A 70 -16.57 -11.51 14.25
CA ALA A 70 -17.85 -11.84 14.90
C ALA A 70 -18.26 -13.32 14.74
N LYS A 71 -17.81 -13.97 13.67
CA LYS A 71 -18.13 -15.38 13.37
C LYS A 71 -16.94 -16.32 13.58
N GLU A 72 -15.86 -15.82 14.19
CA GLU A 72 -14.60 -16.54 14.41
C GLU A 72 -14.05 -17.24 13.16
N ARG A 73 -14.15 -16.58 11.99
CA ARG A 73 -13.68 -17.09 10.70
C ARG A 73 -12.26 -16.64 10.40
N GLY A 74 -11.53 -17.49 9.66
CA GLY A 74 -10.19 -17.19 9.13
C GLY A 74 -9.06 -17.93 9.87
N LEU A 75 -7.92 -18.06 9.22
CA LEU A 75 -6.77 -18.82 9.71
C LEU A 75 -6.33 -18.36 11.10
N ALA A 76 -6.22 -17.05 11.32
CA ALA A 76 -5.78 -16.49 12.59
C ALA A 76 -6.70 -16.86 13.76
N GLN A 77 -8.01 -17.06 13.53
CA GLN A 77 -8.94 -17.44 14.60
C GLN A 77 -8.75 -18.89 15.07
N ARG A 78 -8.20 -19.75 14.20
CA ARG A 78 -7.85 -21.15 14.52
C ARG A 78 -6.57 -21.29 15.33
N LEU A 79 -5.81 -20.20 15.48
CA LEU A 79 -4.58 -20.18 16.27
C LEU A 79 -4.86 -19.76 17.72
N PRO A 80 -4.06 -20.24 18.69
CA PRO A 80 -4.07 -19.71 20.05
C PRO A 80 -3.86 -18.20 20.06
N ARG A 81 -4.49 -17.50 21.01
CA ARG A 81 -4.44 -16.02 21.16
C ARG A 81 -3.05 -15.39 20.93
N PRO A 82 -1.94 -15.87 21.53
CA PRO A 82 -0.63 -15.24 21.33
C PRO A 82 -0.11 -15.36 19.89
N LEU A 83 -0.56 -16.37 19.13
CA LEU A 83 -0.07 -16.64 17.78
C LEU A 83 -0.94 -16.03 16.68
N ARG A 84 -2.11 -15.48 17.01
CA ARG A 84 -3.06 -14.97 16.00
C ARG A 84 -2.47 -13.85 15.15
N LEU A 85 -1.75 -12.92 15.78
CA LEU A 85 -1.12 -11.80 15.07
C LEU A 85 -0.01 -12.30 14.14
N LEU A 86 0.94 -13.08 14.69
CA LEU A 86 2.07 -13.59 13.93
C LEU A 86 1.61 -14.49 12.77
N GLY A 87 0.69 -15.41 13.03
CA GLY A 87 0.13 -16.27 12.00
C GLY A 87 -0.71 -15.51 10.96
N GLY A 88 -1.40 -14.45 11.38
CA GLY A 88 -2.09 -13.54 10.46
C GLY A 88 -1.13 -12.81 9.53
N ILE A 89 -0.04 -12.25 10.08
CA ILE A 89 1.01 -11.57 9.31
C ILE A 89 1.67 -12.56 8.35
N ALA A 90 2.09 -13.73 8.81
CA ALA A 90 2.75 -14.74 7.98
C ALA A 90 1.84 -15.23 6.84
N ALA A 91 0.55 -15.46 7.12
CA ALA A 91 -0.41 -15.86 6.11
C ALA A 91 -0.67 -14.75 5.08
N MET A 92 -0.73 -13.49 5.52
CA MET A 92 -0.90 -12.35 4.63
C MET A 92 0.33 -12.16 3.73
N ASP A 93 1.53 -12.23 4.30
CA ASP A 93 2.79 -12.11 3.56
C ASP A 93 2.92 -13.20 2.49
N TYR A 94 2.72 -14.46 2.88
CA TYR A 94 2.76 -15.58 1.95
C TYR A 94 1.65 -15.53 0.90
N GLY A 95 0.45 -15.10 1.30
CA GLY A 95 -0.67 -14.87 0.39
C GLY A 95 -0.36 -13.79 -0.65
N PHE A 96 0.24 -12.68 -0.23
CA PHE A 96 0.65 -11.60 -1.13
C PHE A 96 1.79 -11.98 -2.04
N TYR A 97 2.74 -12.81 -1.59
CA TYR A 97 3.76 -13.38 -2.46
C TYR A 97 3.13 -14.14 -3.63
N TRP A 98 2.21 -15.06 -3.35
CA TRP A 98 1.53 -15.81 -4.41
C TRP A 98 0.61 -14.94 -5.26
N TRP A 99 -0.06 -13.96 -4.66
CA TRP A 99 -0.85 -12.98 -5.41
C TRP A 99 0.04 -12.23 -6.41
N HIS A 100 1.21 -11.78 -5.99
CA HIS A 100 2.18 -11.09 -6.84
C HIS A 100 2.68 -12.00 -7.97
N VAL A 101 2.99 -13.27 -7.68
CA VAL A 101 3.33 -14.26 -8.72
C VAL A 101 2.16 -14.43 -9.70
N ALA A 102 0.93 -14.58 -9.20
CA ALA A 102 -0.26 -14.73 -10.03
C ALA A 102 -0.49 -13.49 -10.92
N THR A 103 -0.29 -12.28 -10.40
CA THR A 103 -0.43 -11.04 -11.18
C THR A 103 0.64 -10.89 -12.26
N HIS A 104 1.78 -11.57 -12.13
CA HIS A 104 2.80 -11.66 -13.16
C HIS A 104 2.61 -12.79 -14.17
N ARG A 105 1.98 -13.89 -13.77
CA ARG A 105 1.89 -15.11 -14.59
C ARG A 105 0.56 -15.25 -15.31
N VAL A 106 -0.54 -14.76 -14.75
CA VAL A 106 -1.88 -14.91 -15.33
C VAL A 106 -2.16 -13.71 -16.25
N PRO A 107 -2.39 -13.92 -17.57
CA PRO A 107 -2.53 -12.83 -18.53
C PRO A 107 -3.65 -11.83 -18.18
N PHE A 108 -4.77 -12.33 -17.64
CA PHE A 108 -5.87 -11.47 -17.19
C PHE A 108 -5.43 -10.53 -16.05
N LEU A 109 -4.79 -11.07 -15.01
CA LEU A 109 -4.34 -10.30 -13.85
C LEU A 109 -3.20 -9.33 -14.21
N TRP A 110 -2.32 -9.73 -15.13
CA TRP A 110 -1.23 -8.88 -15.62
C TRP A 110 -1.72 -7.57 -16.21
N ARG A 111 -2.89 -7.55 -16.87
CA ARG A 111 -3.45 -6.31 -17.44
C ARG A 111 -3.64 -5.21 -16.41
N PHE A 112 -3.96 -5.59 -15.18
CA PHE A 112 -4.14 -4.67 -14.04
C PHE A 112 -2.81 -4.38 -13.34
N HIS A 113 -1.92 -5.37 -13.26
CA HIS A 113 -0.67 -5.24 -12.54
C HIS A 113 0.43 -4.48 -13.31
N ARG A 114 0.43 -4.54 -14.64
CA ARG A 114 1.43 -3.88 -15.49
C ARG A 114 1.52 -2.35 -15.33
N VAL A 115 0.49 -1.70 -14.80
CA VAL A 115 0.50 -0.23 -14.57
C VAL A 115 1.39 0.13 -13.39
N HIS A 116 1.58 -0.82 -12.47
CA HIS A 116 2.50 -0.68 -11.34
C HIS A 116 3.97 -0.82 -11.75
N HIS A 117 4.25 -1.62 -12.81
CA HIS A 117 5.59 -1.82 -13.38
C HIS A 117 5.99 -0.67 -14.29
#